data_AF-Q90YG2-F1
#
_entry.id   AF-Q90YG2-F1
#
_cell.length_a   1.000
_cell.length_b   1.000
_cell.length_c   1.000
_cell.angle_alpha   90.00
_cell.angle_beta   90.00
_cell.angle_gamma   90.00
#
_symmetry.space_group_name_H-M   'P 1'
#
loop_
_entity.id
_entity.type
_entity.pdbx_description
1 polymer ?
#
loop_
_entity_poly.entity_id
_entity_poly.type
_entity_poly.pdbx_seq_one_letter_code
_entity_poly.pdbx_strand_id
1 'polypeptide(L)'
;GAISSYSKRTVSDMQYCSTRGGVQGWDFQDVLLSGYAPDGGMFMPETLPTLTPDTLRSWSSLSYPQLVTEVCSLFIPTELIPRADLDGLVSAALSGFAVPGVVSLARLKGGLCVLELFHGETLAFKDLAMTCTVRFLDYFLRKEKPAAAIVLSGHILGTPVVQAIPKVLEALVGVDMVMVYPGPALT
;
A
#
# COMPACT_ATOMS: atom_id res chain seq x y z
N GLY A 1 -30.80 3.54 -23.03
CA GLY A 1 -30.11 4.70 -22.43
C GLY A 1 -30.47 4.76 -20.97
N ALA A 2 -29.58 4.29 -20.10
CA ALA A 2 -29.72 4.39 -18.65
C ALA A 2 -28.37 4.86 -18.13
N ILE A 3 -28.19 6.18 -18.11
CA ILE A 3 -27.02 6.80 -17.48
C ILE A 3 -27.35 6.79 -15.99
N SER A 4 -26.74 5.81 -15.31
CA SER A 4 -26.76 5.68 -13.86
C SER A 4 -26.35 6.99 -13.21
N SER A 5 -27.15 7.42 -12.23
CA SER A 5 -26.94 8.61 -11.41
C SER A 5 -25.67 8.44 -10.57
N TYR A 6 -24.54 8.92 -11.10
CA TYR A 6 -23.36 9.15 -10.27
C TYR A 6 -23.63 10.37 -9.39
N SER A 7 -23.91 10.09 -8.11
CA SER A 7 -23.87 11.08 -7.04
C SER A 7 -22.57 11.88 -7.15
N LYS A 8 -22.65 13.21 -7.17
CA LYS A 8 -21.48 14.10 -7.15
C LYS A 8 -20.71 13.84 -5.86
N ARG A 9 -19.68 12.98 -5.90
CA ARG A 9 -18.66 12.92 -4.85
C ARG A 9 -17.98 14.29 -4.83
N THR A 10 -17.87 14.87 -3.65
CA THR A 10 -16.94 15.97 -3.36
C THR A 10 -15.56 15.56 -3.89
N VAL A 11 -15.00 16.37 -4.79
CA VAL A 11 -13.72 16.12 -5.45
C VAL A 11 -12.64 16.07 -4.38
N SER A 12 -11.97 14.93 -4.22
CA SER A 12 -10.73 14.84 -3.46
C SER A 12 -9.61 15.52 -4.25
N ASP A 13 -8.77 16.33 -3.60
CA ASP A 13 -7.67 17.04 -4.27
C ASP A 13 -6.64 16.10 -4.92
N MET A 14 -6.55 14.86 -4.43
CA MET A 14 -5.78 13.78 -5.08
C MET A 14 -6.70 12.84 -5.85
N GLN A 15 -6.41 12.67 -7.14
CA GLN A 15 -7.10 11.76 -8.05
C GLN A 15 -6.11 10.91 -8.84
N TYR A 16 -6.60 9.80 -9.36
CA TYR A 16 -5.84 8.80 -10.09
C TYR A 16 -6.43 8.52 -11.46
N CYS A 17 -5.54 8.26 -12.41
CA CYS A 17 -5.87 7.84 -13.76
C CYS A 17 -5.17 6.54 -14.14
N SER A 18 -5.65 5.88 -15.18
CA SER A 18 -4.97 4.75 -15.80
C SER A 18 -3.84 5.23 -16.70
N THR A 19 -2.71 4.52 -16.68
CA THR A 19 -1.61 4.68 -17.65
C THR A 19 -2.03 4.47 -19.11
N ARG A 20 -3.21 3.89 -19.37
CA ARG A 20 -3.78 3.70 -20.72
C ARG A 20 -4.87 4.72 -21.08
N GLY A 21 -5.20 5.64 -20.16
CA GLY A 21 -6.11 6.75 -20.38
C GLY A 21 -7.61 6.38 -20.39
N GLY A 22 -7.98 5.11 -20.16
CA GLY A 22 -9.37 4.68 -20.15
C GLY A 22 -10.13 5.00 -18.86
N VAL A 23 -9.43 5.45 -17.80
CA VAL A 23 -9.99 5.76 -16.48
C VAL A 23 -9.30 7.01 -15.90
N GLN A 24 -10.08 7.91 -15.30
CA GLN A 24 -9.65 9.17 -14.67
C GLN A 24 -10.58 9.52 -13.50
N GLY A 25 -10.11 10.38 -12.59
CA GLY A 25 -10.89 10.94 -11.49
C GLY A 25 -11.17 9.98 -10.33
N TRP A 26 -10.46 8.85 -10.26
CA TRP A 26 -10.64 7.87 -9.19
C TRP A 26 -9.91 8.32 -7.93
N ASP A 27 -10.50 8.07 -6.75
CA ASP A 27 -9.83 8.37 -5.48
C ASP A 27 -8.94 7.20 -5.02
N PHE A 28 -8.17 7.40 -3.94
CA PHE A 28 -7.27 6.35 -3.43
C PHE A 28 -8.02 5.07 -3.01
N GLN A 29 -9.23 5.20 -2.46
CA GLN A 29 -10.03 4.05 -2.04
C GLN A 29 -10.47 3.24 -3.26
N ASP A 30 -10.99 3.89 -4.30
CA ASP A 30 -11.41 3.22 -5.53
C ASP A 30 -10.23 2.45 -6.17
N VAL A 31 -9.05 3.08 -6.24
CA VAL A 31 -7.82 2.48 -6.78
C VAL A 31 -7.39 1.27 -5.96
N LEU A 32 -7.32 1.41 -4.63
CA LEU A 32 -6.86 0.37 -3.73
C LEU A 32 -7.77 -0.87 -3.77
N LEU A 33 -9.09 -0.66 -3.79
CA LEU A 33 -10.08 -1.75 -3.82
C LEU A 33 -10.18 -2.43 -5.20
N SER A 34 -9.91 -1.70 -6.29
CA SER A 34 -9.90 -2.26 -7.64
C SER A 34 -8.65 -3.08 -7.95
N GLY A 35 -7.49 -2.69 -7.40
CA GLY A 35 -6.19 -3.33 -7.62
C GLY A 35 -5.57 -3.06 -9.00
N TYR A 36 -6.34 -3.17 -10.08
CA TYR A 36 -5.92 -2.84 -11.45
C TYR A 36 -6.93 -1.93 -12.14
N ALA A 37 -6.48 -1.17 -13.14
CA ALA A 37 -7.38 -0.35 -13.93
C ALA A 37 -8.23 -1.24 -14.87
N PRO A 38 -9.53 -0.97 -15.02
CA PRO A 38 -10.44 -1.71 -15.92
C PRO A 38 -9.98 -1.83 -17.38
N ASP A 39 -9.14 -0.92 -17.87
CA ASP A 39 -8.57 -0.93 -19.22
C ASP A 39 -7.27 -1.75 -19.33
N GLY A 40 -6.91 -2.49 -18.27
CA GLY A 40 -5.70 -3.28 -18.16
C GLY A 40 -4.42 -2.45 -17.98
N GLY A 41 -4.55 -1.15 -17.71
CA GLY A 41 -3.45 -0.29 -17.27
C GLY A 41 -3.17 -0.39 -15.77
N MET A 42 -2.21 0.41 -15.31
CA MET A 42 -1.94 0.62 -13.89
C MET A 42 -2.50 1.99 -13.48
N PHE A 43 -2.91 2.12 -12.22
CA PHE A 43 -3.26 3.43 -11.68
C PHE A 43 -2.00 4.24 -11.34
N MET A 44 -2.06 5.54 -11.63
CA MET A 44 -1.07 6.54 -11.23
C MET A 44 -1.80 7.81 -10.81
N PRO A 45 -1.23 8.63 -9.90
CA PRO A 45 -1.85 9.90 -9.56
C PRO A 45 -1.87 10.82 -10.79
N GLU A 46 -2.93 11.59 -10.96
CA GLU A 46 -3.05 12.54 -12.09
C GLU A 46 -2.05 13.69 -11.98
N THR A 47 -1.65 14.02 -10.75
CA THR A 47 -0.60 15.01 -10.47
C THR A 47 0.38 14.45 -9.46
N LEU A 48 1.67 14.73 -9.65
CA LEU A 48 2.70 14.34 -8.69
C LEU A 48 2.91 15.47 -7.67
N PRO A 49 2.79 15.18 -6.36
CA PRO A 49 3.12 16.15 -5.31
C PRO A 49 4.57 16.61 -5.43
N THR A 50 4.80 17.90 -5.22
CA THR A 50 6.16 18.48 -5.20
C THR A 50 6.58 18.76 -3.77
N LEU A 51 7.79 18.33 -3.40
CA LEU A 51 8.36 18.58 -2.09
C LEU A 51 9.37 19.72 -2.14
N THR A 52 9.28 20.64 -1.18
CA THR A 52 10.25 21.72 -1.05
C THR A 52 11.52 21.24 -0.32
N PRO A 53 12.67 21.89 -0.52
CA PRO A 53 13.87 21.60 0.27
C PRO A 53 13.67 21.77 1.78
N ASP A 54 12.81 22.70 2.21
CA ASP A 54 12.47 22.87 3.64
C ASP A 54 11.69 21.70 4.19
N THR A 55 10.73 21.17 3.42
CA THR A 55 10.00 19.95 3.77
C THR A 55 10.96 18.76 3.90
N LEU A 56 11.89 18.58 2.95
CA LEU A 56 12.86 17.49 3.02
C LEU A 56 13.78 17.61 4.24
N ARG A 57 14.17 18.84 4.61
CA ARG A 57 14.95 19.10 5.83
C ARG A 57 14.16 18.75 7.09
N SER A 58 12.90 19.16 7.19
CA SER A 58 12.07 18.84 8.36
C SER A 58 11.81 17.34 8.48
N TRP A 59 11.71 16.63 7.36
CA TRP A 59 11.51 15.18 7.33
C TRP A 59 12.76 14.37 7.69
N SER A 60 13.96 14.96 7.62
CA SER A 60 15.22 14.26 7.88
C SER A 60 15.38 13.74 9.32
N SER A 61 14.63 14.30 10.27
CA SER A 61 14.63 13.88 11.68
C SER A 61 13.48 12.95 12.06
N LEU A 62 12.60 12.60 11.11
CA LEU A 62 11.46 11.73 11.38
C LEU A 62 11.92 10.28 11.54
N SER A 63 11.24 9.56 12.42
CA SER A 63 11.31 8.09 12.41
C SER A 63 10.75 7.54 11.10
N TYR A 64 11.14 6.31 10.74
CA TYR A 64 10.68 5.69 9.50
C TYR A 64 9.14 5.62 9.39
N PRO A 65 8.37 5.21 10.42
CA PRO A 65 6.91 5.23 10.36
C PRO A 65 6.33 6.63 10.15
N GLN A 66 6.86 7.65 10.84
CA GLN A 66 6.41 9.03 10.65
C GLN A 66 6.67 9.52 9.23
N LEU A 67 7.85 9.21 8.67
CA LEU A 67 8.18 9.55 7.29
C LEU A 67 7.22 8.86 6.30
N VAL A 68 6.90 7.58 6.53
CA VAL A 68 5.93 6.85 5.71
C VAL A 68 4.55 7.52 5.81
N THR A 69 4.09 7.92 7.00
CA THR A 69 2.83 8.65 7.14
C THR A 69 2.84 9.97 6.35
N GLU A 70 3.91 10.76 6.45
CA GLU A 70 4.03 12.03 5.71
C GLU A 70 3.98 11.80 4.19
N VAL A 71 4.69 10.80 3.68
CA VAL A 71 4.66 10.43 2.25
C VAL A 71 3.27 9.94 1.84
N CYS A 72 2.64 9.06 2.61
CA CYS A 72 1.28 8.58 2.34
C CYS A 72 0.26 9.73 2.34
N SER A 73 0.41 10.70 3.23
CA SER A 73 -0.49 11.87 3.33
C SER A 73 -0.48 12.75 2.07
N LEU A 74 0.57 12.67 1.24
CA LEU A 74 0.60 13.35 -0.06
C LEU A 74 -0.36 12.72 -1.08
N PHE A 75 -0.68 11.43 -0.90
CA PHE A 75 -1.44 10.62 -1.85
C PHE A 75 -2.82 10.22 -1.30
N ILE A 76 -3.02 10.32 0.01
CA ILE A 76 -4.24 9.92 0.70
C ILE A 76 -4.82 11.16 1.39
N PRO A 77 -5.87 11.78 0.81
CA PRO A 77 -6.54 12.92 1.40
C PRO A 77 -7.15 12.60 2.78
N THR A 78 -7.19 13.60 3.66
CA THR A 78 -7.70 13.46 5.03
C THR A 78 -9.18 13.11 5.11
N GLU A 79 -9.92 13.39 4.04
CA GLU A 79 -11.34 13.04 3.88
C GLU A 79 -11.53 11.52 3.72
N LEU A 80 -10.54 10.81 3.16
CA LEU A 80 -10.56 9.35 3.03
C LEU A 80 -10.05 8.66 4.29
N ILE A 81 -8.87 9.08 4.77
CA ILE A 81 -8.24 8.58 5.99
C ILE A 81 -7.80 9.78 6.83
N PRO A 82 -8.49 10.08 7.95
CA PRO A 82 -8.07 11.10 8.89
C PRO A 82 -6.63 10.88 9.37
N ARG A 83 -5.90 11.96 9.63
CA ARG A 83 -4.48 11.90 9.98
C ARG A 83 -4.17 10.94 11.15
N ALA A 84 -4.97 10.99 12.21
CA ALA A 84 -4.80 10.12 13.37
C ALA A 84 -4.98 8.63 13.03
N ASP A 85 -5.91 8.31 12.13
CA ASP A 85 -6.11 6.95 11.64
C ASP A 85 -4.91 6.50 10.80
N LEU A 86 -4.43 7.36 9.89
CA LEU A 86 -3.27 7.07 9.04
C LEU A 86 -2.01 6.79 9.86
N ASP A 87 -1.74 7.62 10.87
CA ASP A 87 -0.62 7.42 11.81
C ASP A 87 -0.73 6.06 12.52
N GLY A 88 -1.94 5.70 12.99
CA GLY A 88 -2.20 4.41 13.63
C GLY A 88 -2.02 3.22 12.69
N LEU A 89 -2.51 3.31 11.46
CA LEU A 89 -2.41 2.25 10.45
C LEU A 89 -0.96 1.99 10.05
N VAL A 90 -0.19 3.05 9.78
CA VAL A 90 1.24 2.94 9.41
C VAL A 90 2.06 2.40 10.59
N SER A 91 1.84 2.93 11.79
CA SER A 91 2.54 2.44 12.99
C SER A 91 2.27 0.96 13.24
N ALA A 92 1.02 0.51 13.08
CA ALA A 92 0.63 -0.89 13.27
C ALA A 92 1.08 -1.81 12.13
N ALA A 93 1.27 -1.30 10.92
CA ALA A 93 1.84 -2.05 9.80
C ALA A 93 3.32 -2.37 10.04
N LEU A 94 4.07 -1.39 10.57
CA LEU A 94 5.53 -1.47 10.68
C LEU A 94 6.02 -1.96 12.06
N SER A 95 5.13 -2.18 13.03
CA SER A 95 5.50 -2.61 14.39
C SER A 95 6.07 -4.02 14.49
N GLY A 96 5.84 -4.86 13.48
CA GLY A 96 6.29 -6.26 13.45
C GLY A 96 7.73 -6.47 12.96
N PHE A 97 8.44 -5.42 12.58
CA PHE A 97 9.80 -5.51 12.06
C PHE A 97 10.81 -5.76 13.19
N ALA A 98 11.80 -6.63 12.94
CA ALA A 98 12.76 -7.10 13.93
C ALA A 98 13.74 -6.02 14.41
N VAL A 99 13.84 -4.89 13.69
CA VAL A 99 14.71 -3.76 14.06
C VAL A 99 13.87 -2.53 14.40
N PRO A 100 14.21 -1.76 15.46
CA PRO A 100 13.42 -0.60 15.89
C PRO A 100 13.23 0.48 14.81
N GLY A 101 14.20 0.61 13.91
CA GLY A 101 14.16 1.57 12.80
C GLY A 101 13.34 1.13 11.58
N VAL A 102 12.75 -0.08 11.60
CA VAL A 102 12.11 -0.78 10.46
C VAL A 102 13.11 -1.17 9.35
N VAL A 103 13.97 -0.23 8.95
CA VAL A 103 15.07 -0.40 8.00
C VAL A 103 16.41 -0.07 8.66
N SER A 104 17.50 -0.62 8.15
CA SER A 104 18.86 -0.41 8.68
C SER A 104 19.84 -0.10 7.55
N LEU A 105 20.81 0.78 7.80
CA LEU A 105 21.85 1.12 6.83
C LEU A 105 23.20 0.56 7.30
N ALA A 106 23.61 -0.58 6.73
CA ALA A 106 24.90 -1.18 7.01
C ALA A 106 26.01 -0.48 6.21
N ARG A 107 27.04 0.00 6.90
CA ARG A 107 28.22 0.61 6.27
C ARG A 107 29.33 -0.42 6.12
N LEU A 108 29.77 -0.65 4.89
CA LEU A 108 30.84 -1.56 4.51
C LEU A 108 32.14 -0.80 4.21
N LYS A 109 33.22 -1.55 4.00
CA LYS A 109 34.53 -0.98 3.63
C LYS A 109 34.43 -0.22 2.30
N GLY A 110 35.24 0.84 2.17
CA GLY A 110 35.31 1.64 0.95
C GLY A 110 34.12 2.60 0.74
N GLY A 111 33.35 2.91 1.79
CA GLY A 111 32.22 3.83 1.70
C GLY A 111 30.94 3.21 1.12
N LEU A 112 30.95 1.92 0.81
CA LEU A 112 29.77 1.19 0.37
C LEU A 112 28.74 1.12 1.50
N CYS A 113 27.49 1.45 1.19
CA CYS A 113 26.37 1.35 2.13
C CYS A 113 25.33 0.38 1.58
N VAL A 114 24.77 -0.46 2.44
CA VAL A 114 23.69 -1.41 2.13
C VAL A 114 22.47 -1.04 2.95
N LEU A 115 21.36 -0.75 2.27
CA LEU A 115 20.08 -0.54 2.92
C LEU A 115 19.37 -1.89 3.07
N GLU A 116 19.26 -2.35 4.31
CA GLU A 116 18.64 -3.61 4.67
C GLU A 116 17.11 -3.40 4.78
N LEU A 117 16.38 -4.06 3.88
CA LEU A 117 14.92 -3.98 3.76
C LEU A 117 14.23 -5.30 4.14
N PHE A 118 14.97 -6.24 4.72
CA PHE A 118 14.54 -7.63 4.97
C PHE A 118 14.27 -7.91 6.45
N HIS A 119 13.95 -6.89 7.24
CA HIS A 119 13.70 -7.05 8.68
C HIS A 119 12.24 -7.34 9.02
N GLY A 120 11.39 -7.54 8.01
CA GLY A 120 10.00 -7.98 8.16
C GLY A 120 9.87 -9.50 8.27
N GLU A 121 8.64 -9.97 8.43
CA GLU A 121 8.35 -11.40 8.67
C GLU A 121 8.79 -12.33 7.53
N THR A 122 8.77 -11.87 6.27
CA THR A 122 9.16 -12.69 5.11
C THR A 122 10.64 -12.59 4.77
N LEU A 123 11.39 -11.77 5.50
CA LEU A 123 12.76 -11.43 5.19
C LEU A 123 12.93 -10.85 3.77
N ALA A 124 11.91 -10.15 3.27
CA ALA A 124 11.94 -9.52 1.95
C ALA A 124 11.42 -8.08 1.99
N PHE A 125 11.95 -7.26 1.08
CA PHE A 125 11.59 -5.83 0.99
C PHE A 125 10.09 -5.56 0.80
N LYS A 126 9.35 -6.54 0.27
CA LYS A 126 7.91 -6.41 -0.01
C LYS A 126 7.10 -6.23 1.27
N ASP A 127 7.60 -6.65 2.43
CA ASP A 127 6.93 -6.47 3.72
C ASP A 127 6.63 -5.01 4.02
N LEU A 128 7.52 -4.09 3.62
CA LEU A 128 7.37 -2.65 3.88
C LEU A 128 6.10 -2.07 3.24
N ALA A 129 5.80 -2.49 2.01
CA ALA A 129 4.63 -2.03 1.28
C ALA A 129 3.39 -2.86 1.64
N MET A 130 3.51 -4.19 1.61
CA MET A 130 2.35 -5.07 1.73
C MET A 130 1.68 -4.97 3.10
N THR A 131 2.43 -4.81 4.19
CA THR A 131 1.84 -4.63 5.53
C THR A 131 0.98 -3.36 5.59
N CYS A 132 1.44 -2.25 5.01
CA CYS A 132 0.65 -1.02 4.91
C CYS A 132 -0.58 -1.20 4.03
N THR A 133 -0.42 -1.80 2.84
CA THR A 133 -1.52 -2.07 1.90
C THR A 133 -2.64 -2.88 2.56
N VAL A 134 -2.29 -3.94 3.30
CA VAL A 134 -3.28 -4.76 4.02
C VAL A 134 -4.03 -3.97 5.08
N ARG A 135 -3.35 -3.10 5.84
CA ARG A 135 -4.01 -2.22 6.82
C ARG A 135 -4.96 -1.22 6.17
N PHE A 136 -4.57 -0.64 5.04
CA PHE A 136 -5.44 0.28 4.30
C PHE A 136 -6.66 -0.44 3.72
N LEU A 137 -6.49 -1.65 3.18
CA LEU A 137 -7.60 -2.49 2.74
C LEU A 137 -8.56 -2.80 3.89
N ASP A 138 -8.04 -3.25 5.04
CA ASP A 138 -8.84 -3.50 6.26
C ASP A 138 -9.68 -2.27 6.65
N TYR A 139 -9.04 -1.10 6.65
CA TYR A 139 -9.66 0.16 7.04
C TYR A 139 -10.89 0.48 6.18
N PHE A 140 -10.78 0.37 4.85
CA PHE A 140 -11.90 0.64 3.95
C PHE A 140 -12.95 -0.48 3.95
N LEU A 141 -12.54 -1.75 3.99
CA LEU A 141 -13.46 -2.89 4.02
C LEU A 141 -14.36 -2.87 5.26
N ARG A 142 -13.83 -2.50 6.43
CA ARG A 142 -14.62 -2.34 7.67
C ARG A 142 -15.66 -1.22 7.57
N LYS A 143 -15.39 -0.17 6.79
CA LYS A 143 -16.33 0.95 6.57
C LYS A 143 -17.48 0.57 5.62
N GLU A 144 -17.20 -0.24 4.61
CA GLU A 144 -18.17 -0.54 3.53
C GLU A 144 -19.18 -1.66 3.90
N LYS A 145 -18.94 -2.43 4.97
CA LYS A 145 -19.71 -3.65 5.34
C LYS A 145 -19.98 -4.70 4.22
N PRO A 146 -19.06 -5.09 3.32
CA PRO A 146 -19.26 -6.26 2.46
C PRO A 146 -18.32 -7.42 2.87
N ALA A 147 -18.69 -8.64 2.52
CA ALA A 147 -17.72 -9.73 2.39
C ALA A 147 -16.99 -9.52 1.05
N ALA A 148 -15.66 -9.38 1.06
CA ALA A 148 -14.86 -9.08 -0.13
C ALA A 148 -13.78 -10.15 -0.32
N ALA A 149 -13.85 -10.91 -1.41
CA ALA A 149 -12.78 -11.86 -1.76
C ALA A 149 -11.61 -11.11 -2.42
N ILE A 150 -10.40 -11.28 -1.90
CA ILE A 150 -9.16 -10.73 -2.48
C ILE A 150 -8.37 -11.87 -3.13
N VAL A 151 -8.23 -11.83 -4.46
CA VAL A 151 -7.42 -12.83 -5.20
C VAL A 151 -6.01 -12.29 -5.41
N LEU A 152 -5.01 -13.02 -4.90
CA LEU A 152 -3.60 -12.70 -5.07
C LEU A 152 -2.91 -13.80 -5.89
N SER A 153 -2.22 -13.43 -6.97
CA SER A 153 -1.50 -14.39 -7.82
C SER A 153 -0.02 -14.46 -7.45
N GLY A 154 0.48 -15.67 -7.21
CA GLY A 154 1.79 -15.91 -6.63
C GLY A 154 3.00 -15.60 -7.49
N HIS A 155 2.83 -15.48 -8.80
CA HIS A 155 3.94 -15.15 -9.71
C HIS A 155 4.50 -13.74 -9.51
N ILE A 156 3.69 -12.79 -9.04
CA ILE A 156 4.09 -11.38 -8.89
C ILE A 156 4.63 -11.09 -7.48
N LEU A 157 4.04 -11.71 -6.46
CA LEU A 157 4.41 -11.46 -5.06
C LEU A 157 5.66 -12.25 -4.63
N GLY A 158 5.94 -13.40 -5.25
CA GLY A 158 7.05 -14.28 -4.89
C GLY A 158 6.79 -15.08 -3.60
N THR A 159 7.43 -16.23 -3.46
CA THR A 159 7.27 -17.20 -2.36
C THR A 159 7.32 -16.62 -0.93
N PRO A 160 8.15 -15.61 -0.59
CA PRO A 160 8.19 -15.07 0.77
C PRO A 160 6.89 -14.37 1.15
N VAL A 161 6.31 -13.59 0.24
CA VAL A 161 5.07 -12.86 0.47
C VAL A 161 3.86 -13.79 0.61
N VAL A 162 3.91 -14.97 -0.02
CA VAL A 162 2.93 -16.05 0.14
C VAL A 162 2.84 -16.54 1.58
N GLN A 163 3.93 -16.46 2.35
CA GLN A 163 4.02 -17.05 3.68
C GLN A 163 3.65 -16.10 4.83
N ALA A 164 3.86 -14.79 4.69
CA ALA A 164 3.46 -13.82 5.75
C ALA A 164 2.13 -13.13 5.50
N ILE A 165 1.71 -12.96 4.25
CA ILE A 165 0.39 -12.35 3.96
C ILE A 165 -0.74 -13.07 4.70
N PRO A 166 -0.79 -14.42 4.79
CA PRO A 166 -1.83 -15.10 5.55
C PRO A 166 -1.94 -14.64 7.01
N LYS A 167 -0.83 -14.40 7.73
CA LYS A 167 -0.89 -13.92 9.13
C LYS A 167 -1.32 -12.46 9.25
N VAL A 168 -0.89 -11.61 8.31
CA VAL A 168 -1.31 -10.20 8.27
C VAL A 168 -2.80 -10.10 7.86
N LEU A 169 -3.27 -11.03 7.03
CA LEU A 169 -4.64 -11.09 6.51
C LEU A 169 -5.62 -11.92 7.36
N GLU A 170 -5.14 -12.84 8.21
CA GLU A 170 -5.97 -13.58 9.19
C GLU A 170 -6.73 -12.63 10.12
N ALA A 171 -6.23 -11.39 10.26
CA ALA A 171 -6.88 -10.32 11.00
C ALA A 171 -8.01 -9.61 10.22
N LEU A 172 -8.17 -9.85 8.91
CA LEU A 172 -9.23 -9.26 8.10
C LEU A 172 -10.50 -10.11 8.19
N VAL A 173 -11.54 -9.53 8.79
CA VAL A 173 -12.85 -10.17 8.85
C VAL A 173 -13.55 -10.02 7.51
N GLY A 174 -14.00 -11.13 6.93
CA GLY A 174 -14.77 -11.13 5.68
C GLY A 174 -13.94 -11.06 4.41
N VAL A 175 -12.66 -11.44 4.47
CA VAL A 175 -11.77 -11.54 3.31
C VAL A 175 -11.35 -12.98 3.05
N ASP A 176 -11.69 -13.49 1.88
CA ASP A 176 -11.18 -14.77 1.37
C ASP A 176 -9.95 -14.52 0.49
N MET A 177 -8.83 -15.16 0.81
CA MET A 177 -7.61 -15.10 -0.01
C MET A 177 -7.51 -16.35 -0.89
N VAL A 178 -7.53 -16.14 -2.20
CA VAL A 178 -7.22 -17.20 -3.17
C VAL A 178 -5.82 -16.99 -3.69
N MET A 179 -4.97 -18.00 -3.48
CA MET A 179 -3.57 -17.97 -3.90
C MET A 179 -3.30 -19.01 -4.97
N VAL A 180 -2.86 -18.54 -6.15
CA VAL A 180 -2.51 -19.42 -7.28
C VAL A 180 -1.00 -19.42 -7.46
N TYR A 181 -0.39 -20.61 -7.42
CA TYR A 181 1.04 -20.82 -7.66
C TYR A 181 1.24 -21.97 -8.65
N PRO A 182 2.33 -21.95 -9.45
CA PRO A 182 2.61 -23.04 -10.37
C PRO A 182 2.86 -24.33 -9.58
N GLY A 183 2.19 -25.41 -9.97
CA GLY A 183 2.46 -26.73 -9.42
C GLY A 183 3.88 -27.20 -9.71
N PRO A 184 4.38 -28.25 -9.01
CA PRO A 184 5.62 -28.89 -9.40
C PRO A 184 5.55 -29.29 -10.87
N ALA A 185 6.64 -29.08 -11.61
CA ALA A 185 6.73 -29.62 -12.97
C ALA A 185 6.49 -31.13 -12.89
N LEU A 186 5.48 -31.62 -13.60
CA LEU A 186 5.26 -33.06 -13.76
C LEU A 186 6.42 -33.58 -14.63
N THR A 187 7.47 -34.11 -13.99
CA THR A 187 8.54 -34.89 -14.62
C THR A 187 8.14 -36.34 -14.75
#